data_AF-A0A6A8LTN6-F1
#
_entry.id   AF-A0A6A8LTN6-F1
#
_cell.length_a   1.000
_cell.length_b   1.000
_cell.length_c   1.000
_cell.angle_alpha   90.00
_cell.angle_beta   90.00
_cell.angle_gamma   90.00
#
_symmetry.space_group_name_H-M   'P 1'
#
loop_
_entity.id
_entity.type
_entity.pdbx_description
1 polymer ?
#
loop_
_entity_poly.entity_id
_entity_poly.type
_entity_poly.pdbx_seq_one_letter_code
_entity_poly.pdbx_strand_id
1 'polypeptide(L)' 'MKNFFTIIGGMGTMATESYIHQLNLRTPANNDQEYLNYILVNHATVPDRTAYILDNSKPNPKITLLEDFKQQA' A
#
# COMPACT_ATOMS: atom_id res chain seq x y z
N MET A 1 -12.07 -4.54 -13.06
CA MET A 1 -10.92 -5.42 -13.39
C MET A 1 -11.21 -6.79 -12.81
N LYS A 2 -10.98 -7.90 -13.54
CA LYS A 2 -11.33 -9.26 -13.06
C LYS A 2 -10.20 -9.96 -12.28
N ASN A 3 -8.95 -9.71 -12.63
CA ASN A 3 -7.76 -10.24 -11.95
C ASN A 3 -6.86 -9.07 -11.57
N PHE A 4 -7.02 -8.56 -10.35
CA PHE A 4 -6.24 -7.44 -9.83
C PHE A 4 -6.00 -7.63 -8.33
N PHE A 5 -5.08 -6.85 -7.78
CA PHE A 5 -4.84 -6.78 -6.34
C PHE A 5 -4.74 -5.32 -5.90
N THR A 6 -4.92 -5.09 -4.61
CA THR A 6 -4.74 -3.76 -4.02
C THR A 6 -3.48 -3.76 -3.16
N ILE A 7 -2.68 -2.70 -3.31
CA ILE A 7 -1.51 -2.43 -2.47
C ILE A 7 -1.93 -1.34 -1.48
N ILE A 8 -1.97 -1.69 -0.19
CA ILE A 8 -2.16 -0.73 0.90
C ILE A 8 -0.77 -0.25 1.34
N GLY A 9 -0.42 0.96 0.91
CA GLY A 9 0.85 1.63 1.17
C GLY A 9 0.69 2.95 1.92
N GLY A 10 1.65 3.86 1.76
CA GLY A 10 1.75 5.13 2.50
C GLY A 10 2.63 5.06 3.76
N MET A 11 3.23 3.90 4.04
CA MET A 11 3.92 3.62 5.31
C MET A 11 5.40 3.22 5.11
N GLY A 12 6.22 3.95 4.35
CA GLY A 12 6.04 5.34 3.89
C GLY A 12 5.73 5.50 2.40
N THR A 13 5.38 6.72 1.98
CA THR A 13 5.05 7.06 0.58
C THR A 13 6.19 6.77 -0.39
N MET A 14 7.43 7.17 -0.07
CA MET A 14 8.58 6.87 -0.95
C MET A 14 8.84 5.35 -1.08
N ALA A 15 8.64 4.60 0.00
CA ALA A 15 8.76 3.14 -0.06
C ALA A 15 7.66 2.53 -0.94
N THR A 16 6.47 3.12 -0.92
CA THR A 16 5.32 2.70 -1.73
C THR A 16 5.57 2.96 -3.22
N GLU A 17 6.03 4.16 -3.58
CA GLU A 17 6.42 4.49 -4.95
C GLU A 17 7.56 3.58 -5.45
N SER A 18 8.60 3.42 -4.63
CA SER A 18 9.71 2.52 -4.95
C SER A 18 9.24 1.10 -5.18
N TYR A 19 8.30 0.60 -4.38
CA TYR A 19 7.72 -0.73 -4.58
C TYR A 19 7.05 -0.86 -5.95
N ILE A 20 6.23 0.11 -6.35
CA ILE A 20 5.58 0.11 -7.68
C ILE A 20 6.63 0.13 -8.80
N HIS A 21 7.64 0.98 -8.67
CA HIS A 21 8.71 1.03 -9.66
C HIS A 21 9.43 -0.32 -9.78
N GLN A 22 9.78 -0.94 -8.65
CA GLN A 22 10.45 -2.26 -8.64
C GLN A 22 9.55 -3.39 -9.13
N LEU A 23 8.23 -3.32 -8.90
CA LEU A 23 7.24 -4.26 -9.40
C LEU A 23 7.17 -4.20 -10.93
N ASN A 24 7.08 -2.99 -11.49
CA ASN A 24 7.05 -2.78 -12.94
C ASN A 24 8.37 -3.26 -13.58
N LEU A 25 9.53 -2.92 -13.02
CA LEU A 25 10.84 -3.39 -13.53
C LEU A 25 10.99 -4.91 -13.52
N ARG A 26 10.33 -5.60 -12.58
CA ARG A 26 10.37 -7.07 -12.45
C ARG A 26 9.22 -7.77 -13.18
N THR A 27 8.29 -7.03 -13.76
CA THR A 27 7.20 -7.61 -14.55
C THR A 27 7.68 -7.76 -15.99
N PRO A 28 7.85 -8.98 -16.51
CA PRO A 28 8.25 -9.18 -17.90
C PRO A 28 7.08 -8.77 -18.80
N ALA A 29 7.14 -7.56 -19.33
CA ALA A 29 6.12 -6.95 -20.17
C ALA A 29 6.78 -6.32 -21.42
N ASN A 30 6.17 -6.55 -22.59
CA ASN A 30 6.63 -6.04 -23.87
C ASN A 30 5.75 -4.89 -24.40
N ASN A 31 4.61 -4.65 -23.75
CA ASN A 31 3.68 -3.56 -23.99
C ASN A 31 2.92 -3.23 -22.70
N ASP A 32 2.17 -2.14 -22.71
CA ASP A 32 1.48 -1.64 -21.53
C ASP A 32 0.41 -2.61 -20.99
N GLN A 33 -0.23 -3.39 -21.86
CA GLN A 33 -1.32 -4.30 -21.49
C GLN A 33 -0.82 -5.58 -20.79
N GLU A 34 0.48 -5.84 -20.79
CA GLU A 34 1.10 -6.97 -20.10
C GLU A 34 1.44 -6.68 -18.63
N TYR A 35 1.34 -5.43 -18.18
CA TYR A 35 1.53 -5.09 -16.77
C TYR A 35 0.38 -5.58 -15.89
N LEU A 36 0.67 -5.68 -14.59
CA LEU A 36 -0.29 -6.14 -13.59
C LEU A 36 -1.41 -5.10 -13.39
N ASN A 37 -2.65 -5.57 -13.32
CA ASN A 37 -3.76 -4.74 -12.85
C ASN A 37 -3.67 -4.60 -11.32
N TYR A 38 -3.61 -3.38 -10.80
CA TYR A 38 -3.66 -3.14 -9.36
C TYR A 38 -4.28 -1.78 -9.02
N ILE A 39 -4.75 -1.66 -7.78
CA ILE A 39 -5.11 -0.39 -7.15
C ILE A 39 -4.02 -0.05 -6.12
N LEU A 40 -3.59 1.21 -6.10
CA LEU A 40 -2.66 1.70 -5.08
C LEU A 40 -3.38 2.63 -4.11
N VAL A 41 -3.37 2.27 -2.83
CA VAL A 41 -3.75 3.17 -1.74
C VAL A 41 -2.49 3.72 -1.10
N ASN A 42 -2.19 5.00 -1.31
CA ASN A 42 -1.10 5.68 -0.60
C ASN A 42 -1.67 6.49 0.58
N HIS A 43 -1.88 5.83 1.72
CA HIS A 43 -2.44 6.47 2.91
C HIS A 43 -1.33 6.97 3.84
N ALA A 44 -0.74 8.11 3.50
CA ALA A 44 0.41 8.68 4.21
C ALA A 44 0.12 9.10 5.67
N THR A 45 -1.15 9.31 6.00
CA THR A 45 -1.59 9.73 7.34
C THR A 45 -1.87 8.57 8.30
N VAL A 46 -1.62 7.31 7.89
CA VAL A 46 -1.65 6.19 8.83
C VAL A 46 -0.69 6.48 9.99
N PRO A 47 -1.14 6.38 11.26
CA PRO A 47 -0.29 6.64 12.41
C PRO A 47 1.06 5.92 12.39
N ASP A 48 2.05 6.52 13.04
CA ASP A 48 3.38 5.93 13.12
C ASP A 48 3.34 4.59 13.88
N ARG A 49 3.82 3.53 13.22
CA ARG A 49 3.76 2.16 13.75
C ARG A 49 4.72 1.98 14.92
N THR A 50 5.92 2.55 14.83
CA THR A 50 6.95 2.42 15.87
C THR A 50 6.52 3.14 17.14
N ALA A 51 5.98 4.35 17.01
CA ALA A 51 5.47 5.14 18.12
C ALA A 51 4.38 4.40 18.88
N TYR A 52 3.43 3.76 18.18
CA TYR A 52 2.38 2.95 18.82
C TYR A 52 2.94 1.69 19.49
N ILE A 53 3.87 0.98 18.85
CA ILE A 53 4.50 -0.23 19.42
C ILE A 53 5.25 0.10 20.73
N LEU A 54 5.96 1.23 20.76
CA LEU A 54 6.73 1.66 21.92
C LEU A 54 5.84 2.30 23.01
N ASP A 55 4.71 2.89 22.62
CA ASP A 55 3.76 3.55 23.51
C ASP A 55 2.33 3.40 22.98
N ASN A 56 1.58 2.45 23.57
CA ASN A 56 0.19 2.16 23.17
C ASN A 56 -0.80 3.30 23.49
N SER A 57 -0.37 4.40 24.15
CA SER A 57 -1.19 5.61 24.28
C SER A 57 -1.17 6.50 23.04
N LYS A 58 -0.23 6.26 22.09
CA LYS A 58 -0.19 6.94 20.79
C LYS A 58 -1.32 6.46 19.87
N PRO A 59 -1.62 7.19 18.78
CA PRO A 59 -2.68 6.78 17.86
C PRO A 59 -2.43 5.39 17.24
N ASN A 60 -3.45 4.54 17.28
CA ASN A 60 -3.34 3.14 16.84
C ASN A 60 -3.50 3.02 15.31
N PRO A 61 -2.48 2.54 14.57
CA PRO A 61 -2.56 2.40 13.11
C PRO A 61 -3.51 1.28 12.64
N LYS A 62 -3.90 0.35 13.52
CA LYS A 62 -4.80 -0.76 13.17
C LYS A 62 -6.16 -0.28 12.68
N ILE A 63 -6.69 0.80 13.27
CA ILE A 63 -8.04 1.30 12.96
C ILE A 63 -8.07 1.79 11.50
N THR A 64 -7.13 2.66 11.14
CA THR A 64 -7.01 3.19 9.77
C THR A 64 -6.71 2.09 8.76
N LEU A 65 -5.86 1.12 9.09
CA LEU A 65 -5.55 -0.01 8.19
C LEU A 65 -6.75 -0.92 7.95
N LEU A 66 -7.58 -1.13 8.98
CA LEU A 66 -8.80 -1.93 8.85
C LEU A 66 -9.84 -1.22 7.97
N GLU A 67 -9.93 0.10 8.06
CA GLU A 67 -10.77 0.91 7.19
C GLU A 67 -10.30 0.85 5.73
N ASP A 68 -8.99 1.01 5.49
CA ASP A 68 -8.41 0.87 4.14
C ASP A 68 -8.70 -0.51 3.55
N PHE A 69 -8.52 -1.58 4.34
CA PHE A 69 -8.83 -2.94 3.91
C PHE A 69 -10.32 -3.08 3.53
N LYS A 70 -11.23 -2.61 4.39
CA LYS A 70 -12.68 -2.70 4.14
C LYS A 70 -13.13 -1.92 2.91
N GLN A 71 -12.46 -0.82 2.58
CA GLN A 71 -12.77 -0.03 1.38
C GLN A 71 -12.33 -0.72 0.07
N GLN A 72 -11.43 -1.70 0.16
CA GLN A 72 -10.81 -2.37 -0.99
C GLN A 72 -11.19 -3.85 -1.11
N ALA A 73 -11.87 -4.41 -0.09
CA ALA A 73 -12.35 -5.79 -0.03
C ALA A 73 -13.66 -6.01 -0.80
#